data_AF-A0A2A2BQ04-F1
#
_entry.id   AF-A0A2A2BQ04-F1
#
_cell.length_a   1.000
_cell.length_b   1.000
_cell.length_c   1.000
_cell.angle_alpha   90.00
_cell.angle_beta   90.00
_cell.angle_gamma   90.00
#
_symmetry.space_group_name_H-M   'P 1'
#
loop_
_entity.id
_entity.type
_entity.pdbx_description
1 polymer ?
#
loop_
_entity_poly.entity_id
_entity_poly.type
_entity_poly.pdbx_seq_one_letter_code
_entity_poly.pdbx_strand_id
1 'polypeptide(L)'
;FIVALLQTTADEAAEFTGMIPVYHFLVSAAILVFMVIFWRTHHRGHRNWLALLLFVLCSVNSWPLRMVKGTVVGTTDTLREMQRYKQLSQHGADNWKILPGVPLYDTIVIVTGESVRRDYMSVYGYPVPTTPWLNMAPGLFIDGYTSAAASTVPSLSRTLIYDYEQNPDSGNNVVALAAKAGYSTWWISNQGKLGEHDTRISVIASDAEHTVFLKKGSFASRKTDDMLLLQETERALADKSSPKVIFLHMIGSHPNPCDRLNSWPNHYLEQYPRKIACYLASISKLDNFLGQLDGILRRHSRHFAMLYFSDHGLSVSDSANPVHHDGHVQGGYSVPLIITASDITSHQSVSRKISARHFAGIFQWLTGIRTENIPPFNPLTDEDNEPVMVFNGERNVPADSLKPQPLILPVRGK
;
A
#
# COMPACT_ATOMS: atom_id res chain seq x y z
N PHE A 1 -9.03 -1.06 -14.47
CA PHE A 1 -8.40 -0.19 -15.49
C PHE A 1 -8.66 1.28 -15.20
N ILE A 2 -9.92 1.74 -15.13
CA ILE A 2 -10.21 3.19 -15.03
C ILE A 2 -10.25 3.73 -13.61
N VAL A 3 -10.66 2.89 -12.65
CA VAL A 3 -10.45 3.14 -11.23
C VAL A 3 -8.95 3.30 -10.94
N ALA A 4 -8.10 2.42 -11.51
CA ALA A 4 -6.63 2.58 -11.45
C ALA A 4 -6.19 3.89 -12.12
N LEU A 5 -6.54 4.17 -13.38
CA LEU A 5 -6.19 5.44 -14.07
C LEU A 5 -6.56 6.72 -13.31
N LEU A 6 -7.67 6.73 -12.56
CA LEU A 6 -8.12 7.86 -11.76
C LEU A 6 -7.45 7.92 -10.37
N GLN A 7 -7.05 6.76 -9.84
CA GLN A 7 -6.39 6.62 -8.54
C GLN A 7 -4.86 6.56 -8.62
N THR A 8 -4.28 6.45 -9.82
CA THR A 8 -2.86 6.25 -10.09
C THR A 8 -2.23 7.46 -10.76
N THR A 9 -0.90 7.53 -10.77
CA THR A 9 -0.13 8.52 -11.52
C THR A 9 -0.30 8.37 -13.05
N ALA A 10 0.00 9.42 -13.81
CA ALA A 10 0.05 9.37 -15.27
C ALA A 10 1.05 8.31 -15.79
N ASP A 11 2.09 8.02 -15.02
CA ASP A 11 3.11 7.01 -15.34
C ASP A 11 2.58 5.59 -15.12
N GLU A 12 1.82 5.34 -14.05
CA GLU A 12 1.12 4.06 -13.84
C GLU A 12 0.01 3.83 -14.87
N ALA A 13 -0.73 4.88 -15.21
CA ALA A 13 -1.69 4.89 -16.30
C ALA A 13 -1.05 4.51 -17.66
N ALA A 14 0.13 5.08 -17.95
CA ALA A 14 0.93 4.75 -19.12
C ALA A 14 1.46 3.31 -19.07
N GLU A 15 1.79 2.79 -17.90
CA GLU A 15 2.22 1.41 -17.70
C GLU A 15 1.05 0.43 -17.92
N PHE A 16 -0.11 0.69 -17.33
CA PHE A 16 -1.33 -0.09 -17.55
C PHE A 16 -1.78 -0.09 -19.01
N THR A 17 -1.67 1.04 -19.71
CA THR A 17 -1.98 1.13 -21.15
C THR A 17 -0.93 0.40 -22.00
N GLY A 18 0.36 0.48 -21.64
CA GLY A 18 1.44 -0.26 -22.27
C GLY A 18 1.35 -1.78 -22.11
N MET A 19 0.60 -2.26 -21.10
CA MET A 19 0.30 -3.70 -20.93
C MET A 19 -0.79 -4.22 -21.89
N ILE A 20 -1.52 -3.35 -22.59
CA ILE A 20 -2.54 -3.79 -23.56
C ILE A 20 -1.83 -4.27 -24.85
N PRO A 21 -1.99 -5.54 -25.25
CA PRO A 21 -1.39 -6.04 -26.48
C PRO A 21 -1.75 -5.19 -27.72
N VAL A 22 -0.76 -4.89 -28.55
CA VAL A 22 -0.88 -4.02 -29.74
C VAL A 22 -2.02 -4.46 -30.69
N TYR A 23 -2.31 -5.77 -30.76
CA TYR A 23 -3.39 -6.28 -31.61
C TYR A 23 -4.78 -5.74 -31.23
N HIS A 24 -5.03 -5.38 -29.97
CA HIS A 24 -6.31 -4.77 -29.57
C HIS A 24 -6.51 -3.38 -30.18
N PHE A 25 -5.44 -2.60 -30.28
CA PHE A 25 -5.45 -1.30 -30.96
C PHE A 25 -5.62 -1.47 -32.47
N LEU A 26 -4.93 -2.45 -33.07
CA LEU A 26 -5.05 -2.76 -34.50
C LEU A 26 -6.46 -3.22 -34.88
N VAL A 27 -7.08 -4.10 -34.07
CA VAL A 27 -8.47 -4.54 -34.27
C VAL A 27 -9.44 -3.36 -34.18
N SER A 28 -9.23 -2.45 -33.22
CA SER A 28 -10.07 -1.25 -33.06
C SER A 28 -9.94 -0.28 -34.24
N ALA A 29 -8.71 -0.07 -34.73
CA ALA A 29 -8.46 0.73 -35.92
C ALA A 29 -9.07 0.09 -37.19
N ALA A 30 -8.96 -1.23 -37.33
CA ALA A 30 -9.55 -1.97 -38.45
C ALA A 30 -11.08 -1.87 -38.47
N ILE A 31 -11.74 -1.95 -37.31
CA ILE A 31 -13.19 -1.76 -37.17
C ILE A 31 -13.60 -0.34 -37.61
N LEU A 32 -12.84 0.69 -37.18
CA LEU A 32 -13.08 2.08 -37.58
C LEU A 32 -12.92 2.30 -39.09
N VAL A 33 -11.85 1.76 -39.69
CA VAL A 33 -11.62 1.84 -41.14
C VAL A 33 -12.73 1.12 -41.90
N PHE A 34 -13.11 -0.09 -41.48
CA PHE A 34 -14.21 -0.83 -42.08
C PHE A 34 -15.54 -0.06 -41.99
N MET A 35 -15.80 0.61 -40.86
CA MET A 35 -16.98 1.45 -40.66
C MET A 35 -17.02 2.64 -41.64
N VAL A 36 -15.89 3.31 -41.85
CA VAL A 36 -15.78 4.42 -42.81
C VAL A 36 -15.98 3.94 -44.24
N ILE A 37 -15.38 2.81 -44.62
CA ILE A 37 -15.54 2.19 -45.95
C ILE A 37 -16.99 1.78 -46.19
N PHE A 38 -17.61 1.10 -45.21
CA PHE A 38 -19.01 0.69 -45.26
C PHE A 38 -19.93 1.90 -45.46
N TRP A 39 -19.79 2.96 -44.64
CA TRP A 39 -20.61 4.17 -44.77
C TRP A 39 -20.46 4.81 -46.15
N ARG A 40 -19.23 4.89 -46.68
CA ARG A 40 -18.98 5.49 -48.02
C ARG A 40 -19.51 4.65 -49.19
N THR A 41 -19.69 3.35 -49.00
CA THR A 41 -20.07 2.40 -50.08
C THR A 41 -21.51 1.87 -49.95
N HIS A 42 -22.20 2.20 -48.85
CA HIS A 42 -23.53 1.70 -48.49
C HIS A 42 -24.62 1.97 -49.54
N HIS A 43 -24.46 2.96 -50.43
CA HIS A 43 -25.47 3.36 -51.41
C HIS A 43 -25.65 2.43 -52.63
N ARG A 44 -25.16 1.19 -52.62
CA ARG A 44 -25.27 0.29 -53.80
C ARG A 44 -25.76 -1.14 -53.46
N GLY A 45 -27.08 -1.28 -53.32
CA GLY A 45 -27.81 -2.54 -53.57
C GLY A 45 -28.12 -3.49 -52.38
N HIS A 46 -29.11 -4.38 -52.59
CA HIS A 46 -29.72 -5.30 -51.60
C HIS A 46 -28.79 -6.30 -50.90
N ARG A 47 -27.51 -6.39 -51.29
CA ARG A 47 -26.50 -7.27 -50.66
C ARG A 47 -25.86 -6.70 -49.38
N ASN A 48 -26.18 -5.46 -49.00
CA ASN A 48 -25.60 -4.77 -47.84
C ASN A 48 -26.18 -5.17 -46.48
N TRP A 49 -27.31 -5.89 -46.45
CA TRP A 49 -27.96 -6.26 -45.18
C TRP A 49 -27.15 -7.30 -44.38
N LEU A 50 -26.50 -8.26 -45.05
CA LEU A 50 -25.64 -9.25 -44.40
C LEU A 50 -24.39 -8.59 -43.81
N ALA A 51 -23.80 -7.62 -44.51
CA ALA A 51 -22.68 -6.83 -44.02
C ALA A 51 -23.09 -5.91 -42.86
N LEU A 52 -24.30 -5.32 -42.91
CA LEU A 52 -24.88 -4.56 -41.80
C LEU A 52 -25.13 -5.46 -40.58
N LEU A 53 -25.66 -6.66 -40.78
CA LEU A 53 -25.92 -7.62 -39.71
C LEU A 53 -24.62 -8.13 -39.08
N LEU A 54 -23.60 -8.45 -39.88
CA LEU A 54 -22.25 -8.78 -39.40
C LEU A 54 -21.60 -7.59 -38.67
N PHE A 55 -21.75 -6.37 -39.19
CA PHE A 55 -21.27 -5.16 -38.54
C PHE A 55 -21.96 -4.94 -37.18
N VAL A 56 -23.29 -5.10 -37.11
CA VAL A 56 -24.05 -5.00 -35.86
C VAL A 56 -23.61 -6.09 -34.89
N LEU A 57 -23.48 -7.35 -35.32
CA LEU A 57 -23.00 -8.46 -34.49
C LEU A 57 -21.57 -8.22 -33.96
N CYS A 58 -20.67 -7.76 -34.82
CA CYS A 58 -19.30 -7.41 -34.42
C CYS A 58 -19.26 -6.19 -33.49
N SER A 59 -20.17 -5.22 -33.65
CA SER A 59 -20.23 -3.97 -32.89
C SER A 59 -20.87 -4.12 -31.51
N VAL A 60 -21.93 -4.94 -31.39
CA VAL A 60 -22.71 -5.16 -30.15
C VAL A 60 -21.88 -5.76 -29.02
N ASN A 61 -20.78 -6.45 -29.35
CA ASN A 61 -19.79 -6.92 -28.37
C ASN A 61 -18.35 -6.50 -28.71
N SER A 62 -18.20 -5.44 -29.51
CA SER A 62 -16.89 -4.95 -29.91
C SER A 62 -16.09 -4.46 -28.71
N TRP A 63 -14.77 -4.59 -28.81
CA TRP A 63 -13.85 -4.11 -27.79
C TRP A 63 -14.00 -2.60 -27.52
N PRO A 64 -14.19 -1.71 -28.52
CA PRO A 64 -14.45 -0.29 -28.27
C PRO A 64 -15.72 -0.02 -27.46
N LEU A 65 -16.84 -0.72 -27.75
CA LEU A 65 -18.08 -0.55 -26.99
C LEU A 65 -17.93 -1.05 -25.54
N ARG A 66 -17.24 -2.18 -25.34
CA ARG A 66 -16.90 -2.70 -24.00
C ARG A 66 -15.96 -1.77 -23.25
N MET A 67 -15.01 -1.15 -23.94
CA MET A 67 -14.11 -0.15 -23.37
C MET A 67 -14.89 1.09 -22.94
N VAL A 68 -15.72 1.69 -23.81
CA VAL A 68 -16.55 2.85 -23.45
C VAL A 68 -17.50 2.53 -22.29
N LYS A 69 -18.19 1.38 -22.33
CA LYS A 69 -19.03 0.93 -21.22
C LYS A 69 -18.22 0.76 -19.93
N GLY A 70 -17.05 0.10 -20.01
CA GLY A 70 -16.14 -0.05 -18.88
C GLY A 70 -15.61 1.29 -18.35
N THR A 71 -15.41 2.27 -19.22
CA THR A 71 -15.04 3.64 -18.85
C THR A 71 -16.15 4.36 -18.13
N VAL A 72 -17.35 4.36 -18.68
CA VAL A 72 -18.49 5.03 -18.07
C VAL A 72 -18.81 4.38 -16.73
N VAL A 73 -18.94 3.05 -16.69
CA VAL A 73 -19.22 2.30 -15.45
C VAL A 73 -18.12 2.51 -14.42
N GLY A 74 -16.85 2.34 -14.80
CA GLY A 74 -15.72 2.53 -13.89
C GLY A 74 -15.60 3.95 -13.36
N THR A 75 -15.87 4.97 -14.18
CA THR A 75 -15.88 6.36 -13.74
C THR A 75 -17.06 6.62 -12.80
N THR A 76 -18.26 6.11 -13.11
CA THR A 76 -19.42 6.28 -12.22
C THR A 76 -19.25 5.57 -10.89
N ASP A 77 -18.63 4.39 -10.87
CA ASP A 77 -18.37 3.65 -9.63
C ASP A 77 -17.31 4.35 -8.79
N THR A 78 -16.25 4.87 -9.42
CA THR A 78 -15.24 5.70 -8.73
C THR A 78 -15.88 6.93 -8.10
N LEU A 79 -16.75 7.64 -8.82
CA LEU A 79 -17.45 8.82 -8.30
C LEU A 79 -18.39 8.48 -7.13
N ARG A 80 -19.11 7.36 -7.22
CA ARG A 80 -19.94 6.86 -6.10
C ARG A 80 -19.09 6.53 -4.88
N GLU A 81 -17.93 5.90 -5.09
CA GLU A 81 -17.00 5.55 -4.02
C GLU A 81 -16.42 6.79 -3.34
N MET A 82 -16.01 7.80 -4.12
CA MET A 82 -15.58 9.10 -3.59
C MET A 82 -16.69 9.79 -2.79
N GLN A 83 -17.93 9.77 -3.29
CA GLN A 83 -19.07 10.33 -2.54
C GLN A 83 -19.34 9.58 -1.24
N ARG A 84 -19.21 8.25 -1.24
CA ARG A 84 -19.31 7.42 -0.03
C ARG A 84 -18.20 7.77 0.97
N TYR A 85 -16.96 7.93 0.54
CA TYR A 85 -15.86 8.35 1.41
C TYR A 85 -16.07 9.73 2.02
N LYS A 86 -16.60 10.68 1.24
CA LYS A 86 -16.98 12.00 1.76
C LYS A 86 -18.04 11.89 2.86
N GLN A 87 -19.05 11.04 2.70
CA GLN A 87 -20.07 10.82 3.72
C GLN A 87 -19.48 10.22 5.00
N LEU A 88 -18.59 9.25 4.87
CA LEU A 88 -17.94 8.60 6.01
C LEU A 88 -17.02 9.53 6.79
N SER A 89 -16.26 10.39 6.13
CA SER A 89 -15.43 11.38 6.81
C SER A 89 -16.26 12.39 7.62
N GLN A 90 -17.52 12.63 7.22
CA GLN A 90 -18.41 13.56 7.91
C GLN A 90 -19.28 12.93 9.01
N HIS A 91 -19.63 11.64 8.88
CA HIS A 91 -20.63 10.98 9.71
C HIS A 91 -20.18 9.62 10.28
N GLY A 92 -18.98 9.15 9.96
CA GLY A 92 -18.41 7.92 10.47
C GLY A 92 -17.94 8.09 11.90
N ALA A 93 -18.84 7.85 12.86
CA ALA A 93 -18.46 7.84 14.26
C ALA A 93 -17.87 6.47 14.64
N ASP A 94 -16.81 6.47 15.43
CA ASP A 94 -16.33 5.28 16.13
C ASP A 94 -17.29 4.88 17.27
N ASN A 95 -17.23 3.61 17.67
CA ASN A 95 -17.91 3.11 18.86
C ASN A 95 -16.93 2.50 19.88
N TRP A 96 -15.71 3.01 19.92
CA TRP A 96 -14.67 2.53 20.81
C TRP A 96 -15.07 2.72 22.27
N LYS A 97 -14.97 1.64 23.05
CA LYS A 97 -15.13 1.64 24.50
C LYS A 97 -13.78 1.48 25.16
N ILE A 98 -13.16 2.62 25.48
CA ILE A 98 -11.83 2.66 26.10
C ILE A 98 -11.91 2.19 27.55
N LEU A 99 -11.03 1.28 27.92
CA LEU A 99 -10.84 0.82 29.29
C LEU A 99 -9.71 1.61 29.95
N PRO A 100 -9.73 1.79 31.29
CA PRO A 100 -8.64 2.46 32.00
C PRO A 100 -7.28 1.80 31.74
N GLY A 101 -6.26 2.61 31.48
CA GLY A 101 -4.89 2.19 31.23
C GLY A 101 -3.92 3.36 31.30
N VAL A 102 -2.63 3.07 31.32
CA VAL A 102 -1.56 4.08 31.29
C VAL A 102 -0.78 3.91 29.99
N PRO A 103 -0.48 4.99 29.26
CA PRO A 103 0.38 4.93 28.07
C PRO A 103 1.71 4.27 28.38
N LEU A 104 2.17 3.37 27.50
CA LEU A 104 3.48 2.71 27.65
C LEU A 104 4.63 3.62 27.20
N TYR A 105 4.36 4.51 26.25
CA TYR A 105 5.32 5.41 25.64
C TYR A 105 4.74 6.82 25.51
N ASP A 106 5.59 7.84 25.62
CA ASP A 106 5.21 9.23 25.39
C ASP A 106 4.98 9.50 23.89
N THR A 107 5.69 8.76 23.04
CA THR A 107 5.66 8.93 21.59
C THR A 107 5.66 7.58 20.89
N ILE A 108 4.65 7.36 20.05
CA ILE A 108 4.56 6.16 19.22
C ILE A 108 4.56 6.60 17.77
N VAL A 109 5.45 6.05 16.95
CA VAL A 109 5.48 6.30 15.51
C VAL A 109 5.11 5.04 14.76
N ILE A 110 4.06 5.10 13.96
CA ILE A 110 3.61 4.02 13.08
C ILE A 110 3.99 4.39 11.65
N VAL A 111 4.96 3.69 11.08
CA VAL A 111 5.44 3.88 9.72
C VAL A 111 4.78 2.87 8.80
N THR A 112 3.80 3.34 8.02
CA THR A 112 3.15 2.61 6.94
C THR A 112 4.01 2.72 5.68
N GLY A 113 4.77 1.66 5.42
CA GLY A 113 5.54 1.47 4.20
C GLY A 113 4.69 1.07 3.00
N GLU A 114 5.31 1.09 1.84
CA GLU A 114 4.67 0.83 0.55
C GLU A 114 5.48 -0.20 -0.24
N SER A 115 4.83 -1.29 -0.66
CA SER A 115 5.35 -2.25 -1.64
C SER A 115 6.64 -3.01 -1.29
N VAL A 116 7.02 -3.12 -0.02
CA VAL A 116 8.23 -3.84 0.42
C VAL A 116 7.93 -5.30 0.74
N ARG A 117 8.69 -6.17 0.09
CA ARG A 117 8.74 -7.59 0.40
C ARG A 117 9.76 -7.91 1.47
N ARG A 118 9.33 -8.71 2.44
CA ARG A 118 10.17 -9.14 3.57
C ARG A 118 11.39 -9.94 3.11
N ASP A 119 11.20 -10.83 2.14
CA ASP A 119 12.24 -11.75 1.65
C ASP A 119 13.35 -11.07 0.83
N TYR A 120 13.22 -9.77 0.51
CA TYR A 120 14.28 -8.94 -0.09
C TYR A 120 15.06 -8.09 0.93
N MET A 121 14.75 -8.18 2.22
CA MET A 121 15.43 -7.46 3.29
C MET A 121 16.52 -8.34 3.93
N SER A 122 17.76 -7.88 4.01
CA SER A 122 18.88 -8.67 4.56
C SER A 122 18.69 -9.05 6.03
N VAL A 123 17.91 -8.28 6.78
CA VAL A 123 17.59 -8.58 8.18
C VAL A 123 16.74 -9.85 8.32
N TYR A 124 16.06 -10.27 7.25
CA TYR A 124 15.34 -11.53 7.15
C TYR A 124 16.09 -12.59 6.31
N GLY A 125 17.40 -12.39 6.07
CA GLY A 125 18.26 -13.38 5.42
C GLY A 125 18.45 -13.21 3.91
N TYR A 126 17.99 -12.11 3.29
CA TYR A 126 18.35 -11.82 1.89
C TYR A 126 19.88 -11.67 1.77
N PRO A 127 20.56 -12.31 0.78
CA PRO A 127 22.01 -12.46 0.77
C PRO A 127 22.79 -11.18 0.42
N VAL A 128 22.10 -10.11 0.03
CA VAL A 128 22.70 -8.84 -0.36
C VAL A 128 22.29 -7.78 0.66
N PRO A 129 23.19 -6.87 1.09
CA PRO A 129 22.93 -5.92 2.17
C PRO A 129 21.92 -4.84 1.73
N THR A 130 20.64 -5.11 1.91
CA THR A 130 19.54 -4.18 1.63
C THR A 130 19.06 -3.46 2.89
N THR A 131 19.40 -3.97 4.08
CA THR A 131 18.97 -3.37 5.35
C THR A 131 20.09 -3.31 6.41
N PRO A 132 21.23 -2.68 6.11
CA PRO A 132 22.41 -2.70 6.98
C PRO A 132 22.17 -2.13 8.39
N TRP A 133 21.33 -1.09 8.56
CA TRP A 133 21.00 -0.57 9.88
C TRP A 133 20.12 -1.56 10.66
N LEU A 134 19.04 -2.05 10.05
CA LEU A 134 18.13 -3.02 10.67
C LEU A 134 18.85 -4.32 11.05
N ASN A 135 19.86 -4.76 10.31
CA ASN A 135 20.66 -5.95 10.65
C ASN A 135 21.33 -5.85 12.04
N MET A 136 21.55 -4.64 12.56
CA MET A 136 22.21 -4.42 13.85
C MET A 136 21.31 -3.72 14.88
N ALA A 137 20.21 -3.11 14.45
CA ALA A 137 19.33 -2.34 15.31
C ALA A 137 18.68 -3.23 16.38
N PRO A 138 18.55 -2.78 17.64
CA PRO A 138 17.71 -3.46 18.61
C PRO A 138 16.25 -3.34 18.19
N GLY A 139 15.51 -4.45 18.27
CA GLY A 139 14.16 -4.52 17.74
C GLY A 139 13.61 -5.94 17.71
N LEU A 140 12.32 -6.03 17.46
CA LEU A 140 11.57 -7.25 17.18
C LEU A 140 11.30 -7.30 15.68
N PHE A 141 11.74 -8.37 15.03
CA PHE A 141 11.65 -8.56 13.59
C PHE A 141 10.77 -9.77 13.31
N ILE A 142 9.51 -9.54 12.93
CA ILE A 142 8.51 -10.60 12.76
C ILE A 142 8.70 -11.28 11.41
N ASP A 143 9.10 -12.55 11.43
CA ASP A 143 9.18 -13.44 10.27
C ASP A 143 7.87 -14.23 10.13
N GLY A 144 7.01 -13.79 9.21
CA GLY A 144 5.70 -14.42 8.94
C GLY A 144 4.50 -13.47 8.99
N TYR A 145 4.72 -12.15 8.97
CA TYR A 145 3.66 -11.17 8.78
C TYR A 145 3.17 -11.14 7.32
N THR A 146 1.86 -11.19 7.13
CA THR A 146 1.20 -11.28 5.81
C THR A 146 0.19 -10.15 5.65
N SER A 147 0.29 -9.38 4.58
CA SER A 147 -0.61 -8.26 4.30
C SER A 147 -2.03 -8.74 4.00
N ALA A 148 -3.01 -7.87 4.24
CA ALA A 148 -4.41 -8.24 4.04
C ALA A 148 -4.84 -8.24 2.55
N ALA A 149 -4.12 -7.51 1.69
CA ALA A 149 -4.29 -7.50 0.24
C ALA A 149 -2.95 -7.18 -0.49
N ALA A 150 -2.93 -7.26 -1.83
CA ALA A 150 -1.76 -6.96 -2.67
C ALA A 150 -1.76 -5.55 -3.30
N SER A 151 -2.59 -4.64 -2.78
CA SER A 151 -2.66 -3.23 -3.19
C SER A 151 -3.05 -2.33 -2.01
N THR A 152 -2.60 -1.08 -2.04
CA THR A 152 -2.63 -0.14 -0.89
C THR A 152 -4.02 0.04 -0.29
N VAL A 153 -5.02 0.48 -1.07
CA VAL A 153 -6.36 0.78 -0.53
C VAL A 153 -7.02 -0.47 0.07
N PRO A 154 -7.14 -1.61 -0.63
CA PRO A 154 -7.69 -2.83 -0.05
C PRO A 154 -6.90 -3.37 1.15
N SER A 155 -5.57 -3.24 1.16
CA SER A 155 -4.73 -3.78 2.23
C SER A 155 -4.79 -2.92 3.50
N LEU A 156 -4.55 -1.62 3.37
CA LEU A 156 -4.58 -0.70 4.51
C LEU A 156 -5.99 -0.54 5.08
N SER A 157 -7.05 -0.59 4.26
CA SER A 157 -8.41 -0.58 4.80
C SER A 157 -8.68 -1.76 5.72
N ARG A 158 -8.15 -2.96 5.40
CA ARG A 158 -8.29 -4.17 6.23
C ARG A 158 -7.32 -4.23 7.41
N THR A 159 -6.22 -3.49 7.32
CA THR A 159 -5.18 -3.45 8.36
C THR A 159 -5.54 -2.40 9.42
N LEU A 160 -5.99 -1.22 9.01
CA LEU A 160 -6.20 -0.08 9.90
C LEU A 160 -7.62 -0.02 10.47
N ILE A 161 -8.63 -0.56 9.77
CA ILE A 161 -10.03 -0.63 10.24
C ILE A 161 -10.24 -1.99 10.89
N TYR A 162 -10.71 -1.98 12.13
CA TYR A 162 -11.06 -3.19 12.84
C TYR A 162 -12.33 -3.82 12.27
N ASP A 163 -12.32 -5.14 12.11
CA ASP A 163 -13.48 -5.93 11.65
C ASP A 163 -13.99 -5.49 10.25
N TYR A 164 -13.06 -5.08 9.38
CA TYR A 164 -13.38 -4.51 8.05
C TYR A 164 -14.27 -5.40 7.17
N GLU A 165 -14.13 -6.73 7.23
CA GLU A 165 -14.91 -7.63 6.38
C GLU A 165 -16.41 -7.64 6.76
N GLN A 166 -16.70 -7.44 8.05
CA GLN A 166 -18.04 -7.42 8.62
C GLN A 166 -18.62 -6.02 8.57
N ASN A 167 -17.80 -5.02 8.92
CA ASN A 167 -18.20 -3.64 9.12
C ASN A 167 -17.26 -2.69 8.37
N PRO A 168 -17.20 -2.74 7.03
CA PRO A 168 -16.22 -1.98 6.27
C PRO A 168 -16.35 -0.49 6.61
N ASP A 169 -17.56 0.07 6.56
CA ASP A 169 -17.84 1.50 6.77
C ASP A 169 -17.79 1.97 8.23
N SER A 170 -17.32 1.12 9.14
CA SER A 170 -17.12 1.51 10.53
C SER A 170 -16.08 2.63 10.67
N GLY A 171 -16.33 3.56 11.60
CA GLY A 171 -15.32 4.53 12.07
C GLY A 171 -14.25 3.90 12.98
N ASN A 172 -14.37 2.61 13.29
CA ASN A 172 -13.44 1.89 14.17
C ASN A 172 -12.11 1.60 13.47
N ASN A 173 -11.22 2.59 13.43
CA ASN A 173 -9.85 2.42 12.99
C ASN A 173 -8.85 2.83 14.08
N VAL A 174 -7.58 2.46 13.89
CA VAL A 174 -6.51 2.70 14.88
C VAL A 174 -6.20 4.18 15.13
N VAL A 175 -6.48 5.07 14.18
CA VAL A 175 -6.29 6.52 14.35
C VAL A 175 -7.38 7.06 15.26
N ALA A 176 -8.64 6.76 14.95
CA ALA A 176 -9.78 7.08 15.81
C ALA A 176 -9.63 6.46 17.20
N LEU A 177 -9.08 5.25 17.31
CA LEU A 177 -8.80 4.59 18.58
C LEU A 177 -7.81 5.38 19.43
N ALA A 178 -6.68 5.80 18.85
CA ALA A 178 -5.68 6.60 19.53
C ALA A 178 -6.24 7.95 20.02
N ALA A 179 -7.00 8.64 19.15
CA ALA A 179 -7.65 9.89 19.49
C ALA A 179 -8.66 9.70 20.64
N LYS A 180 -9.49 8.66 20.58
CA LYS A 180 -10.47 8.32 21.63
C LYS A 180 -9.80 7.97 22.96
N ALA A 181 -8.63 7.35 22.91
CA ALA A 181 -7.82 7.03 24.08
C ALA A 181 -7.05 8.25 24.65
N GLY A 182 -7.20 9.44 24.07
CA GLY A 182 -6.62 10.69 24.57
C GLY A 182 -5.19 10.98 24.09
N TYR A 183 -4.70 10.28 23.06
CA TYR A 183 -3.43 10.62 22.43
C TYR A 183 -3.61 11.81 21.48
N SER A 184 -2.62 12.71 21.41
CA SER A 184 -2.55 13.60 20.25
C SER A 184 -2.12 12.80 19.03
N THR A 185 -2.88 12.91 17.96
CA THR A 185 -2.73 12.07 16.76
C THR A 185 -2.29 12.88 15.57
N TRP A 186 -1.23 12.43 14.90
CA TRP A 186 -0.69 13.06 13.70
C TRP A 186 -0.73 12.07 12.55
N TRP A 187 -1.20 12.50 11.38
CA TRP A 187 -1.09 11.75 10.14
C TRP A 187 -0.28 12.54 9.12
N ILE A 188 0.91 12.04 8.76
CA ILE A 188 1.85 12.70 7.85
C ILE A 188 2.07 11.77 6.65
N SER A 189 1.65 12.21 5.46
CA SER A 189 1.61 11.39 4.26
C SER A 189 2.40 12.00 3.11
N ASN A 190 3.29 11.19 2.51
CA ASN A 190 3.88 11.48 1.21
C ASN A 190 3.08 10.88 0.05
N GLN A 191 2.05 10.10 0.34
CA GLN A 191 1.02 9.75 -0.63
C GLN A 191 0.02 10.92 -0.78
N GLY A 192 -0.44 11.14 -2.01
CA GLY A 192 -1.27 12.29 -2.35
C GLY A 192 -2.70 12.18 -1.83
N LYS A 193 -3.39 13.32 -1.81
CA LYS A 193 -4.83 13.42 -1.61
C LYS A 193 -5.42 13.84 -2.94
N LEU A 194 -6.03 12.91 -3.68
CA LEU A 194 -6.90 13.27 -4.78
C LEU A 194 -8.03 14.15 -4.19
N GLY A 195 -8.26 15.34 -4.76
CA GLY A 195 -9.32 16.26 -4.32
C GLY A 195 -9.28 16.68 -2.83
N GLU A 196 -10.47 17.00 -2.30
CA GLU A 196 -10.64 17.31 -0.88
C GLU A 196 -10.74 16.06 -0.01
N HIS A 197 -11.20 14.88 -0.49
CA HIS A 197 -11.25 13.59 0.26
C HIS A 197 -11.58 12.40 -0.68
N ASP A 198 -10.60 11.81 -1.38
CA ASP A 198 -10.92 10.86 -2.48
C ASP A 198 -10.50 9.39 -2.26
N THR A 199 -9.91 9.02 -1.12
CA THR A 199 -9.60 7.60 -0.82
C THR A 199 -10.03 7.19 0.57
N ARG A 200 -10.25 5.88 0.78
CA ARG A 200 -10.52 5.33 2.12
C ARG A 200 -9.43 5.66 3.13
N ILE A 201 -8.18 5.75 2.68
CA ILE A 201 -7.04 6.10 3.52
C ILE A 201 -7.13 7.55 3.97
N SER A 202 -7.62 8.45 3.10
CA SER A 202 -7.90 9.85 3.46
C SER A 202 -9.03 10.00 4.49
N VAL A 203 -9.99 9.05 4.52
CA VAL A 203 -11.04 9.01 5.57
C VAL A 203 -10.42 8.62 6.91
N ILE A 204 -9.62 7.56 6.95
CA ILE A 204 -8.89 7.15 8.17
C ILE A 204 -7.96 8.27 8.66
N ALA A 205 -7.24 8.91 7.74
CA ALA A 205 -6.37 10.03 8.06
C ALA A 205 -7.14 11.23 8.65
N SER A 206 -8.40 11.45 8.26
CA SER A 206 -9.19 12.58 8.78
C SER A 206 -9.60 12.42 10.25
N ASP A 207 -9.44 11.23 10.82
CA ASP A 207 -9.66 11.00 12.26
C ASP A 207 -8.47 11.46 13.11
N ALA A 208 -7.35 11.82 12.48
CA ALA A 208 -6.23 12.43 13.19
C ALA A 208 -6.47 13.93 13.45
N GLU A 209 -6.19 14.38 14.67
CA GLU A 209 -6.17 15.79 15.07
C GLU A 209 -5.34 16.68 14.12
N HIS A 210 -4.17 16.19 13.71
CA HIS A 210 -3.27 16.90 12.80
C HIS A 210 -3.01 16.08 11.54
N THR A 211 -3.26 16.67 10.37
CA THR A 211 -3.00 16.03 9.07
C THR A 211 -2.06 16.85 8.21
N VAL A 212 -1.03 16.21 7.66
CA VAL A 212 -0.04 16.81 6.77
C VAL A 212 0.10 15.94 5.52
N PHE A 213 -0.22 16.50 4.35
CA PHE A 213 -0.01 15.84 3.06
C PHE A 213 1.08 16.60 2.30
N LEU A 214 2.22 15.95 2.05
CA LEU A 214 3.36 16.55 1.33
C LEU A 214 3.04 16.83 -0.14
N LYS A 215 2.05 16.13 -0.70
CA LYS A 215 1.52 16.36 -2.04
C LYS A 215 0.15 17.03 -1.94
N LYS A 216 0.03 18.22 -2.52
CA LYS A 216 -1.27 18.90 -2.73
C LYS A 216 -1.84 18.41 -4.07
N GLY A 217 -2.94 17.65 -4.06
CA GLY A 217 -3.59 17.11 -5.28
C GLY A 217 -3.27 15.64 -5.60
N SER A 218 -3.51 15.21 -6.85
CA SER A 218 -3.31 13.83 -7.30
C SER A 218 -1.89 13.32 -7.03
N PHE A 219 -1.71 11.99 -6.96
CA PHE A 219 -0.40 11.34 -6.74
C PHE A 219 0.74 11.89 -7.62
N ALA A 220 0.39 12.47 -8.79
CA ALA A 220 1.28 13.01 -9.81
C ALA A 220 1.71 14.48 -9.61
N SER A 221 1.22 15.21 -8.60
CA SER A 221 1.43 16.67 -8.53
C SER A 221 2.87 17.11 -8.19
N ARG A 222 3.68 16.25 -7.54
CA ARG A 222 5.12 16.47 -7.31
C ARG A 222 5.84 15.16 -6.96
N LYS A 223 7.04 14.93 -7.54
CA LYS A 223 7.97 13.87 -7.08
C LYS A 223 8.59 14.34 -5.76
N THR A 224 7.95 14.00 -4.66
CA THR A 224 8.38 14.34 -3.30
C THR A 224 9.06 13.14 -2.66
N ASP A 225 10.23 13.36 -2.05
CA ASP A 225 10.99 12.34 -1.38
C ASP A 225 10.43 12.04 0.02
N ASP A 226 10.38 10.76 0.41
CA ASP A 226 9.99 10.30 1.74
C ASP A 226 10.89 10.86 2.84
N MET A 227 12.13 11.26 2.52
CA MET A 227 13.03 11.90 3.48
C MET A 227 12.43 13.16 4.13
N LEU A 228 11.49 13.85 3.46
CA LEU A 228 10.77 14.99 4.06
C LEU A 228 9.84 14.59 5.21
N LEU A 229 9.41 13.33 5.28
CA LEU A 229 8.63 12.84 6.43
C LEU A 229 9.42 12.94 7.74
N LEU A 230 10.76 12.83 7.71
CA LEU A 230 11.61 13.04 8.89
C LEU A 230 11.48 14.47 9.42
N GLN A 231 11.50 15.45 8.52
CA GLN A 231 11.35 16.86 8.88
C GLN A 231 9.98 17.15 9.48
N GLU A 232 8.90 16.64 8.88
CA GLU A 232 7.55 16.82 9.44
C GLU A 232 7.38 16.05 10.77
N THR A 233 8.07 14.92 10.94
CA THR A 233 8.11 14.20 12.22
C THR A 233 8.76 15.05 13.30
N GLU A 234 9.91 15.69 13.05
CA GLU A 234 10.53 16.62 14.00
C GLU A 234 9.59 17.79 14.37
N ARG A 235 8.80 18.29 13.42
CA ARG A 235 7.77 19.32 13.71
C ARG A 235 6.66 18.79 14.63
N ALA A 236 6.14 17.59 14.36
CA ALA A 236 5.15 16.95 15.23
C ALA A 236 5.70 16.65 16.63
N LEU A 237 7.00 16.31 16.73
CA LEU A 237 7.69 16.09 18.00
C LEU A 237 7.94 17.38 18.78
N ALA A 238 8.00 18.53 18.12
CA ALA A 238 8.16 19.83 18.78
C ALA A 238 6.88 20.29 19.50
N ASP A 239 5.72 19.75 19.13
CA ASP A 239 4.48 19.95 19.86
C ASP A 239 4.55 19.33 21.27
N LYS A 240 3.96 19.99 22.28
CA LYS A 240 4.10 19.60 23.69
C LYS A 240 3.05 18.59 24.19
N SER A 241 2.08 18.21 23.35
CA SER A 241 1.10 17.19 23.72
C SER A 241 1.79 15.86 24.01
N SER A 242 1.27 15.13 25.01
CA SER A 242 1.72 13.79 25.37
C SER A 242 0.58 13.08 26.11
N PRO A 243 0.36 11.76 25.87
CA PRO A 243 1.07 10.93 24.91
C PRO A 243 0.67 11.25 23.46
N LYS A 244 1.49 10.89 22.48
CA LYS A 244 1.19 11.11 21.05
C LYS A 244 1.45 9.90 20.17
N VAL A 245 0.65 9.78 19.11
CA VAL A 245 0.85 8.80 18.02
C VAL A 245 1.02 9.54 16.70
N ILE A 246 2.11 9.26 16.00
CA ILE A 246 2.44 9.83 14.69
C ILE A 246 2.40 8.72 13.65
N PHE A 247 1.42 8.77 12.76
CA PHE A 247 1.29 7.89 11.60
C PHE A 247 2.01 8.51 10.41
N LEU A 248 3.04 7.83 9.91
CA LEU A 248 3.78 8.20 8.71
C LEU A 248 3.36 7.29 7.56
N HIS A 249 3.01 7.86 6.41
CA HIS A 249 2.62 7.11 5.22
C HIS A 249 3.54 7.41 4.04
N MET A 250 4.36 6.43 3.67
CA MET A 250 5.46 6.57 2.71
C MET A 250 5.01 6.25 1.28
N ILE A 251 5.77 6.73 0.28
CA ILE A 251 5.68 6.17 -1.08
C ILE A 251 6.61 4.95 -1.25
N GLY A 252 7.61 4.79 -0.39
CA GLY A 252 8.39 3.56 -0.23
C GLY A 252 8.93 2.97 -1.53
N SER A 253 8.68 1.67 -1.72
CA SER A 253 9.14 0.89 -2.87
C SER A 253 8.05 0.69 -3.94
N HIS A 254 7.08 1.61 -3.98
CA HIS A 254 5.98 1.63 -4.95
C HIS A 254 6.46 1.34 -6.39
N PRO A 255 5.64 0.68 -7.23
CA PRO A 255 5.98 0.40 -8.64
C PRO A 255 6.63 1.58 -9.38
N ASN A 256 7.55 1.24 -10.27
CA ASN A 256 8.59 2.14 -10.82
C ASN A 256 9.61 2.59 -9.76
N PRO A 257 10.34 1.64 -9.13
CA PRO A 257 11.19 1.92 -7.96
C PRO A 257 12.34 2.90 -8.27
N CYS A 258 12.77 3.02 -9.53
CA CYS A 258 13.82 3.97 -9.90
C CYS A 258 13.41 5.43 -9.64
N ASP A 259 12.13 5.76 -9.78
CA ASP A 259 11.61 7.10 -9.49
C ASP A 259 11.53 7.40 -7.98
N ARG A 260 11.70 6.38 -7.12
CA ARG A 260 11.65 6.51 -5.66
C ARG A 260 13.00 6.89 -5.06
N LEU A 261 14.09 6.67 -5.82
CA LEU A 261 15.45 6.88 -5.33
C LEU A 261 15.74 8.35 -5.04
N ASN A 262 15.27 9.30 -5.85
CA ASN A 262 15.52 10.74 -5.67
C ASN A 262 17.02 11.01 -5.38
N SER A 263 17.89 10.56 -6.29
CA SER A 263 19.36 10.61 -6.16
C SER A 263 19.99 9.69 -5.10
N TRP A 264 19.21 8.83 -4.44
CA TRP A 264 19.76 7.77 -3.59
C TRP A 264 20.68 6.83 -4.39
N PRO A 265 21.90 6.51 -3.89
CA PRO A 265 22.83 5.62 -4.57
C PRO A 265 22.24 4.23 -4.86
N ASN A 266 22.57 3.67 -6.01
CA ASN A 266 22.17 2.32 -6.39
C ASN A 266 23.39 1.42 -6.57
N HIS A 267 23.71 0.66 -5.53
CA HIS A 267 24.86 -0.25 -5.47
C HIS A 267 24.59 -1.64 -6.05
N TYR A 268 23.40 -1.86 -6.62
CA TYR A 268 22.94 -3.19 -7.06
C TYR A 268 22.95 -3.36 -8.58
N LEU A 269 23.31 -2.32 -9.34
CA LEU A 269 23.25 -2.29 -10.81
C LEU A 269 24.18 -3.30 -11.49
N GLU A 270 25.27 -3.70 -10.84
CA GLU A 270 26.23 -4.67 -11.38
C GLU A 270 25.71 -6.11 -11.27
N GLN A 271 24.88 -6.39 -10.26
CA GLN A 271 24.43 -7.75 -9.91
C GLN A 271 23.00 -8.04 -10.37
N TYR A 272 22.21 -7.01 -10.72
CA TYR A 272 20.78 -7.13 -11.01
C TYR A 272 20.34 -6.28 -12.20
N PRO A 273 19.29 -6.69 -12.94
CA PRO A 273 18.62 -5.83 -13.91
C PRO A 273 18.17 -4.50 -13.28
N ARG A 274 18.24 -3.41 -14.05
CA ARG A 274 18.02 -2.03 -13.56
C ARG A 274 16.79 -1.85 -12.66
N LYS A 275 15.62 -2.35 -13.07
CA LYS A 275 14.38 -2.20 -12.28
C LYS A 275 14.46 -2.94 -10.92
N ILE A 276 15.05 -4.14 -10.89
CA ILE A 276 15.26 -4.91 -9.66
C ILE A 276 16.32 -4.24 -8.78
N ALA A 277 17.43 -3.78 -9.37
CA ALA A 277 18.45 -3.01 -8.65
C ALA A 277 17.85 -1.75 -7.99
N CYS A 278 16.97 -1.03 -8.69
CA CYS A 278 16.25 0.11 -8.11
C CYS A 278 15.33 -0.30 -6.95
N TYR A 279 14.68 -1.47 -7.02
CA TYR A 279 13.85 -2.00 -5.92
C TYR A 279 14.69 -2.31 -4.68
N LEU A 280 15.85 -2.96 -4.84
CA LEU A 280 16.79 -3.19 -3.74
C LEU A 280 17.31 -1.87 -3.16
N ALA A 281 17.60 -0.89 -4.02
CA ALA A 281 18.02 0.45 -3.60
C ALA A 281 16.93 1.21 -2.83
N SER A 282 15.64 1.08 -3.19
CA SER A 282 14.56 1.70 -2.41
C SER A 282 14.40 1.05 -1.04
N ILE A 283 14.65 -0.25 -0.90
CA ILE A 283 14.69 -0.93 0.41
C ILE A 283 15.87 -0.42 1.25
N SER A 284 17.06 -0.25 0.66
CA SER A 284 18.22 0.33 1.37
C SER A 284 18.00 1.78 1.82
N LYS A 285 17.23 2.54 1.03
CA LYS A 285 16.83 3.90 1.40
C LYS A 285 15.84 3.89 2.57
N LEU A 286 14.88 2.97 2.57
CA LEU A 286 13.95 2.76 3.69
C LEU A 286 14.72 2.41 4.97
N ASP A 287 15.69 1.50 4.90
CA ASP A 287 16.55 1.15 6.05
C ASP A 287 17.24 2.38 6.63
N ASN A 288 17.82 3.22 5.77
CA ASN A 288 18.42 4.48 6.19
C ASN A 288 17.39 5.46 6.80
N PHE A 289 16.21 5.57 6.21
CA PHE A 289 15.12 6.40 6.75
C PHE A 289 14.73 5.97 8.17
N LEU A 290 14.52 4.67 8.39
CA LEU A 290 14.17 4.15 9.72
C LEU A 290 15.28 4.38 10.74
N GLY A 291 16.56 4.26 10.34
CA GLY A 291 17.69 4.58 11.21
C GLY A 291 17.80 6.06 11.58
N GLN A 292 17.52 6.97 10.63
CA GLN A 292 17.45 8.40 10.95
C GLN A 292 16.27 8.72 11.85
N LEU A 293 15.12 8.08 11.64
CA LEU A 293 13.93 8.24 12.46
C LEU A 293 14.14 7.76 13.90
N ASP A 294 14.74 6.58 14.11
CA ASP A 294 15.14 6.11 15.45
C ASP A 294 16.09 7.12 16.12
N GLY A 295 17.06 7.66 15.38
CA GLY A 295 17.96 8.70 15.87
C GLY A 295 17.22 10.00 16.27
N ILE A 296 16.20 10.41 15.52
CA ILE A 296 15.33 11.55 15.87
C ILE A 296 14.55 11.26 17.15
N LEU A 297 13.91 10.08 17.25
CA LEU A 297 13.11 9.71 18.40
C LEU A 297 13.94 9.67 19.69
N ARG A 298 15.15 9.11 19.65
CA ARG A 298 16.08 9.10 20.80
C ARG A 298 16.48 10.48 21.28
N ARG A 299 16.51 11.49 20.38
CA ARG A 299 16.84 12.88 20.76
C ARG A 299 15.64 13.62 21.36
N HIS A 300 14.43 13.29 20.93
CA HIS A 300 13.23 14.06 21.25
C HIS A 300 12.33 13.44 22.34
N SER A 301 12.40 12.13 22.54
CA SER A 301 11.52 11.41 23.47
C SER A 301 12.29 10.41 24.33
N ARG A 302 11.94 10.35 25.62
CA ARG A 302 12.55 9.41 26.58
C ARG A 302 11.94 8.02 26.46
N HIS A 303 10.61 7.96 26.29
CA HIS A 303 9.86 6.73 26.12
C HIS A 303 9.20 6.75 24.76
N PHE A 304 9.75 5.99 23.81
CA PHE A 304 9.20 5.89 22.47
C PHE A 304 9.12 4.46 21.96
N ALA A 305 8.21 4.24 21.02
CA ALA A 305 8.17 3.07 20.16
C ALA A 305 8.02 3.47 18.70
N MET A 306 8.65 2.71 17.81
CA MET A 306 8.50 2.81 16.37
C MET A 306 8.08 1.45 15.83
N LEU A 307 6.96 1.41 15.12
CA LEU A 307 6.51 0.23 14.39
C LEU A 307 6.54 0.54 12.91
N TYR A 308 7.19 -0.32 12.13
CA TYR A 308 7.17 -0.28 10.67
C TYR A 308 6.48 -1.53 10.12
N PHE A 309 5.57 -1.35 9.17
CA PHE A 309 5.06 -2.45 8.34
C PHE A 309 4.88 -1.99 6.90
N SER A 310 5.01 -2.89 5.93
CA SER A 310 4.61 -2.60 4.55
C SER A 310 3.14 -2.92 4.34
N ASP A 311 2.44 -2.07 3.60
CA ASP A 311 1.04 -2.28 3.25
C ASP A 311 0.81 -3.57 2.45
N HIS A 312 1.69 -3.88 1.50
CA HIS A 312 1.75 -5.10 0.71
C HIS A 312 3.16 -5.28 0.10
N GLY A 313 3.39 -6.40 -0.59
CA GLY A 313 4.61 -6.68 -1.35
C GLY A 313 4.41 -6.48 -2.86
N LEU A 314 5.36 -6.94 -3.69
CA LEU A 314 5.26 -6.85 -5.15
C LEU A 314 5.67 -8.17 -5.82
N SER A 315 5.13 -8.39 -7.02
CA SER A 315 5.68 -9.38 -7.94
C SER A 315 7.08 -8.93 -8.38
N VAL A 316 8.11 -9.73 -8.09
CA VAL A 316 9.47 -9.51 -8.58
C VAL A 316 9.90 -10.70 -9.44
N SER A 317 10.21 -10.46 -10.71
CA SER A 317 10.50 -11.51 -11.70
C SER A 317 11.41 -11.04 -12.82
N ASP A 318 11.90 -11.96 -13.66
CA ASP A 318 12.69 -11.65 -14.88
C ASP A 318 11.81 -11.31 -16.10
N SER A 319 10.53 -11.00 -15.89
CA SER A 319 9.62 -10.66 -16.98
C SER A 319 9.90 -9.27 -17.56
N ALA A 320 9.24 -8.93 -18.68
CA ALA A 320 9.32 -7.59 -19.28
C ALA A 320 8.85 -6.48 -18.32
N ASN A 321 8.01 -6.81 -17.34
CA ASN A 321 7.68 -5.92 -16.23
C ASN A 321 8.14 -6.52 -14.89
N PRO A 322 9.41 -6.37 -14.51
CA PRO A 322 10.01 -7.17 -13.45
C PRO A 322 9.53 -6.82 -12.03
N VAL A 323 8.89 -5.67 -11.81
CA VAL A 323 8.46 -5.20 -10.48
C VAL A 323 7.07 -4.55 -10.61
N HIS A 324 6.01 -5.22 -10.14
CA HIS A 324 4.61 -4.77 -10.31
C HIS A 324 3.66 -5.42 -9.28
N HIS A 325 2.44 -4.91 -9.16
CA HIS A 325 1.40 -5.55 -8.33
C HIS A 325 0.93 -6.87 -8.96
N ASP A 326 0.75 -7.90 -8.13
CA ASP A 326 0.12 -9.15 -8.54
C ASP A 326 -0.55 -9.81 -7.33
N GLY A 327 -1.88 -9.92 -7.36
CA GLY A 327 -2.68 -10.55 -6.30
C GLY A 327 -2.71 -12.08 -6.37
N HIS A 328 -2.07 -12.70 -7.36
CA HIS A 328 -2.10 -14.14 -7.57
C HIS A 328 -0.81 -14.85 -7.15
N VAL A 329 0.17 -14.11 -6.62
CA VAL A 329 1.46 -14.63 -6.15
C VAL A 329 1.70 -14.25 -4.70
N GLN A 330 2.37 -15.13 -3.94
CA GLN A 330 2.70 -14.90 -2.52
C GLN A 330 3.57 -13.65 -2.30
N GLY A 331 4.38 -13.27 -3.29
CA GLY A 331 5.21 -12.06 -3.25
C GLY A 331 4.43 -10.77 -3.04
N GLY A 332 3.14 -10.72 -3.42
CA GLY A 332 2.25 -9.58 -3.15
C GLY A 332 1.88 -9.42 -1.67
N TYR A 333 2.15 -10.41 -0.81
CA TYR A 333 1.60 -10.49 0.55
C TYR A 333 2.63 -10.64 1.66
N SER A 334 3.83 -11.16 1.36
CA SER A 334 4.87 -11.36 2.38
C SER A 334 5.58 -10.04 2.70
N VAL A 335 5.21 -9.43 3.82
CA VAL A 335 5.62 -8.06 4.19
C VAL A 335 6.36 -8.04 5.53
N PRO A 336 7.29 -7.08 5.74
CA PRO A 336 7.94 -6.90 7.04
C PRO A 336 6.98 -6.32 8.08
N LEU A 337 7.17 -6.74 9.34
CA LEU A 337 6.67 -6.05 10.54
C LEU A 337 7.83 -5.95 11.54
N ILE A 338 8.21 -4.73 11.88
CA ILE A 338 9.39 -4.43 12.69
C ILE A 338 8.98 -3.48 13.80
N ILE A 339 9.42 -3.76 15.02
CA ILE A 339 9.14 -2.93 16.20
C ILE A 339 10.45 -2.60 16.90
N THR A 340 10.77 -1.32 17.04
CA THR A 340 11.85 -0.84 17.90
C THR A 340 11.26 0.04 18.99
N ALA A 341 11.92 0.12 20.14
CA ALA A 341 11.47 0.96 21.23
C ALA A 341 12.65 1.37 22.12
N SER A 342 12.43 2.41 22.91
CA SER A 342 13.41 2.91 23.88
C SER A 342 13.87 1.86 24.91
N ASP A 343 13.01 0.88 25.23
CA ASP A 343 13.25 -0.20 26.18
C ASP A 343 13.60 -1.55 25.54
N ILE A 344 13.49 -1.67 24.21
CA ILE A 344 13.99 -2.84 23.47
C ILE A 344 15.49 -2.63 23.20
N THR A 345 16.32 -3.44 23.85
CA THR A 345 17.79 -3.34 23.79
C THR A 345 18.46 -4.46 23.02
N SER A 346 17.72 -5.52 22.70
CA SER A 346 18.20 -6.69 21.97
C SER A 346 17.65 -6.73 20.55
N HIS A 347 18.43 -7.30 19.63
CA HIS A 347 17.98 -7.67 18.29
C HIS A 347 17.34 -9.07 18.33
N GLN A 348 16.04 -9.20 18.02
CA GLN A 348 15.30 -10.46 18.11
C GLN A 348 14.51 -10.75 16.84
N SER A 349 14.81 -11.86 16.19
CA SER A 349 13.95 -12.42 15.14
C SER A 349 12.85 -13.29 15.77
N VAL A 350 11.61 -13.08 15.37
CA VAL A 350 10.43 -13.75 15.91
C VAL A 350 9.67 -14.40 14.76
N SER A 351 9.76 -15.73 14.65
CA SER A 351 9.03 -16.48 13.62
C SER A 351 7.60 -16.77 14.08
N ARG A 352 6.62 -16.09 13.47
CA ARG A 352 5.18 -16.24 13.78
C ARG A 352 4.34 -15.98 12.54
N LYS A 353 3.33 -16.81 12.31
CA LYS A 353 2.35 -16.59 11.23
C LYS A 353 1.32 -15.57 11.70
N ILE A 354 1.35 -14.36 11.15
CA ILE A 354 0.49 -13.26 11.59
C ILE A 354 -0.15 -12.57 10.38
N SER A 355 -1.47 -12.52 10.36
CA SER A 355 -2.25 -11.72 9.42
C SER A 355 -2.26 -10.25 9.82
N ALA A 356 -2.12 -9.35 8.84
CA ALA A 356 -2.30 -7.91 9.05
C ALA A 356 -3.70 -7.51 9.53
N ARG A 357 -4.68 -8.43 9.46
CA ARG A 357 -6.01 -8.23 10.04
C ARG A 357 -5.99 -8.16 11.58
N HIS A 358 -4.93 -8.65 12.22
CA HIS A 358 -4.71 -8.53 13.68
C HIS A 358 -4.06 -7.20 14.09
N PHE A 359 -3.81 -6.29 13.15
CA PHE A 359 -3.06 -5.06 13.43
C PHE A 359 -3.71 -4.18 14.51
N ALA A 360 -5.04 -4.15 14.64
CA ALA A 360 -5.71 -3.45 15.74
C ALA A 360 -5.29 -4.00 17.13
N GLY A 361 -5.16 -5.32 17.26
CA GLY A 361 -4.67 -5.97 18.47
C GLY A 361 -3.17 -5.73 18.71
N ILE A 362 -2.35 -5.77 17.65
CA ILE A 362 -0.92 -5.43 17.72
C ILE A 362 -0.75 -3.95 18.14
N PHE A 363 -1.57 -3.06 17.61
CA PHE A 363 -1.57 -1.64 17.95
C PHE A 363 -1.93 -1.42 19.42
N GLN A 364 -2.94 -2.14 19.96
CA GLN A 364 -3.23 -2.12 21.39
C GLN A 364 -2.08 -2.65 22.24
N TRP A 365 -1.45 -3.75 21.82
CA TRP A 365 -0.31 -4.32 22.53
C TRP A 365 0.85 -3.32 22.59
N LEU A 366 1.16 -2.65 21.48
CA LEU A 366 2.24 -1.66 21.40
C LEU A 366 1.95 -0.40 22.22
N THR A 367 0.71 0.09 22.17
CA THR A 367 0.33 1.37 22.78
C THR A 367 -0.05 1.23 24.26
N GLY A 368 -0.46 0.05 24.68
CA GLY A 368 -1.12 -0.19 25.96
C GLY A 368 -2.59 0.24 26.00
N ILE A 369 -3.17 0.73 24.88
CA ILE A 369 -4.59 1.08 24.81
C ILE A 369 -5.43 -0.19 24.99
N ARG A 370 -6.42 -0.13 25.87
CA ARG A 370 -7.34 -1.24 26.14
C ARG A 370 -8.76 -0.87 25.72
N THR A 371 -9.46 -1.80 25.07
CA THR A 371 -10.85 -1.63 24.65
C THR A 371 -11.65 -2.91 24.90
N GLU A 372 -12.98 -2.78 25.03
CA GLU A 372 -13.87 -3.95 25.00
C GLU A 372 -14.02 -4.54 23.58
N ASN A 373 -13.76 -3.74 22.55
CA ASN A 373 -14.13 -4.04 21.17
C ASN A 373 -13.17 -5.04 20.50
N ILE A 374 -11.87 -4.91 20.79
CA ILE A 374 -10.80 -5.63 20.09
C ILE A 374 -10.21 -6.70 21.03
N PRO A 375 -10.08 -7.96 20.57
CA PRO A 375 -9.42 -9.00 21.34
C PRO A 375 -7.91 -8.70 21.49
N PRO A 376 -7.30 -9.00 22.66
CA PRO A 376 -5.85 -8.89 22.82
C PRO A 376 -5.10 -9.76 21.81
N PHE A 377 -3.99 -9.24 21.28
CA PHE A 377 -3.09 -9.98 20.40
C PHE A 377 -1.64 -9.56 20.68
N ASN A 378 -0.79 -10.50 21.05
CA ASN A 378 0.62 -10.29 21.34
C ASN A 378 1.49 -10.88 20.21
N PRO A 379 2.18 -10.04 19.40
CA PRO A 379 2.96 -10.51 18.25
C PRO A 379 4.18 -11.37 18.63
N LEU A 380 4.53 -11.48 19.92
CA LEU A 380 5.62 -12.35 20.41
C LEU A 380 5.16 -13.77 20.73
N THR A 381 3.89 -13.95 21.12
CA THR A 381 3.36 -15.23 21.61
C THR A 381 2.25 -15.79 20.75
N ASP A 382 1.48 -14.93 20.10
CA ASP A 382 0.26 -15.32 19.39
C ASP A 382 0.55 -15.51 17.90
N GLU A 383 -0.21 -16.40 17.26
CA GLU A 383 -0.14 -16.70 15.83
C GLU A 383 -1.50 -17.16 15.28
N ASP A 384 -1.66 -17.06 13.97
CA ASP A 384 -2.81 -17.61 13.26
C ASP A 384 -2.71 -19.15 13.19
N ASN A 385 -3.60 -19.81 13.93
CA ASN A 385 -3.74 -21.28 13.89
C ASN A 385 -4.49 -21.79 12.66
N GLU A 386 -5.24 -20.90 11.99
CA GLU A 386 -5.96 -21.18 10.74
C GLU A 386 -5.18 -20.63 9.53
N PRO A 387 -5.50 -21.07 8.29
CA PRO A 387 -4.91 -20.49 7.10
C PRO A 387 -5.14 -18.98 7.04
N VAL A 388 -4.06 -18.20 6.92
CA VAL A 388 -4.14 -16.74 6.77
C VAL A 388 -4.86 -16.40 5.46
N MET A 389 -5.97 -15.67 5.57
CA MET A 389 -6.79 -15.28 4.44
C MET A 389 -6.42 -13.88 3.94
N VAL A 390 -6.24 -13.74 2.63
CA VAL A 390 -5.88 -12.49 1.95
C VAL A 390 -6.86 -12.16 0.83
N PHE A 391 -7.08 -10.88 0.58
CA PHE A 391 -7.91 -10.42 -0.53
C PHE A 391 -7.06 -10.33 -1.81
N ASN A 392 -7.44 -11.08 -2.85
CA ASN A 392 -6.68 -11.15 -4.11
C ASN A 392 -7.08 -10.12 -5.17
N GLY A 393 -7.92 -9.15 -4.81
CA GLY A 393 -8.54 -8.20 -5.74
C GLY A 393 -9.95 -8.61 -6.16
N GLU A 394 -10.33 -9.88 -5.98
CA GLU A 394 -11.65 -10.41 -6.32
C GLU A 394 -12.36 -11.01 -5.11
N ARG A 395 -11.66 -11.81 -4.31
CA ARG A 395 -12.20 -12.53 -3.15
C ARG A 395 -11.11 -12.84 -2.11
N ASN A 396 -11.55 -13.28 -0.94
CA ASN A 396 -10.65 -13.80 0.08
C ASN A 396 -10.19 -15.23 -0.31
N VAL A 397 -8.89 -15.48 -0.26
CA VAL A 397 -8.26 -16.78 -0.52
C VAL A 397 -7.19 -17.08 0.54
N PRO A 398 -6.89 -18.35 0.85
CA PRO A 398 -5.76 -18.68 1.70
C PRO A 398 -4.44 -18.21 1.07
N ALA A 399 -3.58 -17.50 1.80
CA ALA A 399 -2.29 -17.01 1.30
C ALA A 399 -1.40 -18.16 0.77
N ASP A 400 -1.42 -19.30 1.47
CA ASP A 400 -0.64 -20.49 1.11
C ASP A 400 -1.13 -21.16 -0.18
N SER A 401 -2.34 -20.82 -0.67
CA SER A 401 -2.88 -21.31 -1.95
C SER A 401 -2.38 -20.52 -3.17
N LEU A 402 -1.80 -19.34 -2.94
CA LEU A 402 -1.26 -18.49 -4.01
C LEU A 402 0.03 -19.08 -4.56
N LYS A 403 0.35 -18.73 -5.80
CA LYS A 403 1.57 -19.23 -6.45
C LYS A 403 2.82 -18.72 -5.72
N PRO A 404 3.73 -19.60 -5.28
CA PRO A 404 5.01 -19.16 -4.73
C PRO A 404 5.82 -18.39 -5.78
N GLN A 405 6.54 -17.36 -5.35
CA GLN A 405 7.41 -16.59 -6.24
C GLN A 405 8.86 -16.63 -5.72
N PRO A 406 9.78 -17.26 -6.45
CA PRO A 406 11.18 -17.33 -6.04
C PRO A 406 11.82 -15.95 -6.00
N LEU A 407 12.83 -15.80 -5.14
CA LEU A 407 13.67 -14.62 -5.08
C LEU A 407 14.58 -14.53 -6.31
N ILE A 408 14.80 -13.30 -6.78
CA ILE A 408 15.89 -13.02 -7.70
C ILE A 408 17.17 -12.86 -6.87
N LEU A 409 18.12 -13.75 -7.12
CA LEU A 409 19.42 -13.81 -6.45
C LEU A 409 20.47 -13.05 -7.28
N PRO A 410 21.57 -12.58 -6.65
CA PRO A 410 22.60 -11.86 -7.39
C PRO A 410 23.26 -12.80 -8.41
N VAL A 411 23.55 -12.27 -9.60
CA VAL A 411 24.29 -13.03 -10.61
C VAL A 411 25.70 -13.28 -10.09
N ARG A 412 26.04 -14.53 -9.74
CA ARG A 412 27.39 -14.90 -9.31
C ARG A 412 28.37 -14.75 -10.49
N GLY A 413 29.36 -13.86 -10.36
CA GLY A 413 30.53 -13.82 -11.23
C GLY A 413 30.64 -12.64 -12.21
N LYS A 414 30.51 -11.41 -11.74
CA LYS A 414 31.12 -10.24 -12.39
C LYS A 414 32.02 -9.51 -11.43
#